data_AF-A0A1D8AEA5-F1
#
_entry.id   AF-A0A1D8AEA5-F1
#
_cell.length_a   1.000
_cell.length_b   1.000
_cell.length_c   1.000
_cell.angle_alpha   90.00
_cell.angle_beta   90.00
_cell.angle_gamma   90.00
#
_symmetry.space_group_name_H-M   'P 1'
#
loop_
_entity.id
_entity.type
_entity.pdbx_description
1 polymer ?
#
loop_
_entity_poly.entity_id
_entity_poly.type
_entity_poly.pdbx_seq_one_letter_code
_entity_poly.pdbx_strand_id
1 'polypeptide(L)'
;MKQGSQVKSRLSNLLDLPARTSLAQAMARRVVTSLRAVKGIEDVRLLAPTPVLTGMTTWMRDRGAGLNEELARACAALPDRPLLVIHADLPFLSPEDVEEILAEAFDTGVAIAPDRHGEGTNALALAKGGARRFAFGPGSLGHHLGFWPQAAIVRRRGLAFDLDTPDDFAEARHCASALVSGRRSGALPFGRCDRPVRADHRGRHKGEEGKRV
;
A
#
# COMPACT_ATOMS: atom_id res chain seq x y z
N MET A 1 8.08 0.24 -9.85
CA MET A 1 8.84 -1.03 -9.93
C MET A 1 10.22 -0.76 -10.51
N LYS A 2 11.27 -1.00 -9.72
CA LYS A 2 12.65 -0.89 -10.20
C LYS A 2 12.99 -2.05 -11.16
N GLN A 3 13.93 -1.82 -12.08
CA GLN A 3 14.39 -2.79 -13.08
C GLN A 3 15.91 -2.74 -13.23
N GLY A 4 16.50 -3.71 -13.95
CA GLY A 4 17.94 -3.80 -14.15
C GLY A 4 18.70 -4.18 -12.88
N SER A 5 19.96 -3.76 -12.75
CA SER A 5 20.83 -4.11 -11.61
C SER A 5 20.27 -3.74 -10.23
N GLN A 6 19.42 -2.71 -10.19
CA GLN A 6 18.78 -2.17 -8.99
C GLN A 6 17.60 -3.01 -8.49
N VAL A 7 17.12 -3.99 -9.25
CA VAL A 7 16.00 -4.84 -8.84
C VAL A 7 16.45 -5.73 -7.67
N LYS A 8 15.75 -5.59 -6.53
CA LYS A 8 15.98 -6.37 -5.31
C LYS A 8 17.48 -6.53 -5.01
N SER A 9 18.24 -5.43 -5.11
CA SER A 9 19.71 -5.45 -5.03
C SER A 9 20.22 -6.03 -3.71
N ARG A 10 19.45 -5.90 -2.62
CA ARG A 10 19.74 -6.54 -1.33
C ARG A 10 19.69 -8.08 -1.35
N LEU A 11 19.12 -8.68 -2.39
CA LEU A 11 19.11 -10.12 -2.62
C LEU A 11 20.26 -10.59 -3.53
N SER A 12 21.18 -9.71 -3.97
CA SER A 12 22.24 -10.08 -4.92
C SER A 12 23.18 -11.18 -4.42
N ASN A 13 23.29 -11.33 -3.09
CA ASN A 13 24.10 -12.37 -2.46
C ASN A 13 23.44 -13.75 -2.47
N LEU A 14 22.13 -13.82 -2.73
CA LEU A 14 21.35 -15.06 -2.77
C LEU A 14 20.85 -15.42 -4.17
N LEU A 15 20.56 -14.39 -4.99
CA LEU A 15 19.91 -14.53 -6.28
C LEU A 15 20.67 -13.74 -7.34
N ASP A 16 20.92 -14.40 -8.47
CA ASP A 16 21.44 -13.73 -9.65
C ASP A 16 20.43 -12.73 -10.23
N LEU A 17 20.89 -11.90 -11.16
CA LEU A 17 20.04 -10.86 -11.75
C LEU A 17 18.78 -11.43 -12.45
N PRO A 18 18.86 -12.51 -13.25
CA PRO A 18 17.68 -13.17 -13.80
C PRO A 18 16.66 -13.58 -12.73
N ALA A 19 17.09 -14.27 -11.66
CA ALA A 19 16.20 -14.72 -10.60
C ALA A 19 15.56 -13.56 -9.83
N ARG A 20 16.32 -12.50 -9.53
CA ARG A 20 15.79 -11.27 -8.91
C ARG A 20 14.74 -10.60 -9.80
N THR A 21 14.98 -10.57 -11.12
CA THR A 21 14.05 -10.00 -12.09
C THR A 21 12.75 -10.81 -12.16
N SER A 22 12.86 -12.14 -12.24
CA SER A 22 11.70 -13.04 -12.23
C SER A 22 10.90 -12.93 -10.94
N LEU A 23 11.57 -12.85 -9.78
CA LEU A 23 10.92 -12.66 -8.48
C LEU A 23 10.14 -11.35 -8.42
N ALA A 24 10.76 -10.24 -8.81
CA ALA A 24 10.10 -8.93 -8.83
C ALA A 24 8.90 -8.90 -9.78
N GLN A 25 9.01 -9.51 -10.96
CA GLN A 25 7.89 -9.63 -11.91
C GLN A 25 6.76 -10.51 -11.37
N ALA A 26 7.08 -11.61 -10.68
CA ALA A 26 6.09 -12.50 -10.08
C ALA A 26 5.29 -11.79 -8.97
N MET A 27 5.98 -11.03 -8.10
CA MET A 27 5.33 -10.24 -7.06
C MET A 27 4.46 -9.13 -7.67
N ALA A 28 5.01 -8.37 -8.63
CA ALA A 28 4.25 -7.32 -9.31
C ALA A 28 3.02 -7.87 -10.01
N ARG A 29 3.14 -9.04 -10.67
CA ARG A 29 2.01 -9.72 -11.30
C ARG A 29 0.95 -10.08 -10.27
N ARG A 30 1.35 -10.62 -9.12
CA ARG A 30 0.41 -10.94 -8.04
C ARG A 30 -0.33 -9.70 -7.54
N VAL A 31 0.39 -8.61 -7.28
CA VAL A 31 -0.22 -7.34 -6.86
C VAL A 31 -1.24 -6.87 -7.89
N VAL A 32 -0.87 -6.84 -9.17
CA VAL A 32 -1.77 -6.42 -10.26
C VAL A 32 -2.98 -7.35 -10.39
N THR A 33 -2.80 -8.66 -10.28
CA THR A 33 -3.90 -9.63 -10.31
C THR A 33 -4.86 -9.40 -9.14
N SER A 34 -4.35 -9.18 -7.92
CA SER A 34 -5.18 -8.88 -6.76
C SER A 34 -5.95 -7.57 -6.93
N LEU A 35 -5.30 -6.51 -7.44
CA LEU A 35 -5.98 -5.23 -7.73
C LEU A 35 -7.11 -5.38 -8.74
N ARG A 36 -6.87 -6.11 -9.85
CA ARG A 36 -7.86 -6.31 -10.92
C ARG A 36 -9.03 -7.20 -10.52
N ALA A 37 -8.89 -7.99 -9.46
CA ALA A 37 -9.98 -8.81 -8.93
C ALA A 37 -11.00 -7.98 -8.12
N VAL A 38 -10.62 -6.78 -7.67
CA VAL A 38 -11.45 -5.91 -6.85
C VAL A 38 -12.32 -5.01 -7.73
N LYS A 39 -13.65 -5.09 -7.56
CA LYS A 39 -14.62 -4.35 -8.38
C LYS A 39 -14.46 -2.82 -8.31
N GLY A 40 -13.92 -2.29 -7.21
CA GLY A 40 -13.68 -0.86 -7.02
C GLY A 40 -12.44 -0.30 -7.72
N ILE A 41 -11.65 -1.14 -8.40
CA ILE A 41 -10.45 -0.72 -9.13
C ILE A 41 -10.74 -0.69 -10.64
N GLU A 42 -10.84 0.52 -11.20
CA GLU A 42 -11.16 0.71 -12.62
C GLU A 42 -9.92 0.70 -13.54
N ASP A 43 -8.80 1.25 -13.08
CA ASP A 43 -7.57 1.38 -13.86
C ASP A 43 -6.36 1.07 -12.98
N VAL A 44 -5.48 0.20 -13.47
CA VAL A 44 -4.24 -0.18 -12.79
C VAL A 44 -3.07 0.35 -13.60
N ARG A 45 -2.30 1.26 -13.00
CA ARG A 45 -1.13 1.86 -13.61
C ARG A 45 0.15 1.38 -12.93
N LEU A 46 1.19 1.11 -13.73
CA LEU A 46 2.47 0.64 -13.22
C LEU A 46 3.59 1.61 -13.59
N LEU A 47 4.14 2.27 -12.57
CA LEU A 47 5.33 3.12 -12.70
C LEU A 47 6.59 2.24 -12.82
N ALA A 48 7.29 2.29 -13.96
CA ALA A 48 8.52 1.52 -14.19
C ALA A 48 9.41 2.19 -15.26
N PRO A 49 10.74 1.98 -15.25
CA PRO A 49 11.65 2.54 -16.26
C PRO A 49 11.33 2.13 -17.71
N THR A 50 10.95 0.86 -17.93
CA THR A 50 10.52 0.31 -19.22
C THR A 50 9.18 -0.43 -19.07
N PRO A 51 8.43 -0.69 -20.15
CA PRO A 51 7.17 -1.43 -20.07
C PRO A 51 7.33 -2.83 -19.48
N VAL A 52 6.41 -3.21 -18.58
CA VAL A 52 6.36 -4.51 -17.90
C VAL A 52 4.88 -4.84 -17.64
N LEU A 53 4.53 -6.13 -17.61
CA LEU A 53 3.15 -6.62 -17.45
C LEU A 53 2.19 -6.00 -18.48
N THR A 54 2.66 -5.87 -19.72
CA THR A 54 1.88 -5.36 -20.86
C THR A 54 0.57 -6.13 -21.01
N GLY A 55 -0.55 -5.42 -21.14
CA GLY A 55 -1.90 -5.99 -21.19
C GLY A 55 -2.58 -6.16 -19.83
N MET A 56 -1.83 -6.10 -18.72
CA MET A 56 -2.41 -6.12 -17.36
C MET A 56 -2.49 -4.72 -16.74
N THR A 57 -1.61 -3.80 -17.14
CA THR A 57 -1.52 -2.45 -16.58
C THR A 57 -1.29 -1.39 -17.65
N THR A 58 -1.70 -0.16 -17.38
CA THR A 58 -1.26 1.03 -18.10
C THR A 58 0.14 1.41 -17.63
N TRP A 59 1.15 1.35 -18.51
CA TRP A 59 2.52 1.69 -18.14
C TRP A 59 2.70 3.20 -17.94
N MET A 60 3.40 3.56 -16.86
CA MET A 60 3.85 4.92 -16.59
C MET A 60 5.37 4.93 -16.53
N ARG A 61 5.98 5.81 -17.32
CA ARG A 61 7.44 5.90 -17.38
C ARG A 61 7.99 6.52 -16.11
N ASP A 62 8.82 5.76 -15.40
CA ASP A 62 9.71 6.26 -14.36
C ASP A 62 10.92 6.95 -15.02
N ARG A 63 11.13 8.24 -14.75
CA ARG A 63 12.24 9.02 -15.33
C ARG A 63 13.42 9.13 -14.37
N GLY A 64 13.34 8.50 -13.19
CA GLY A 64 14.40 8.51 -12.20
C GLY A 64 14.46 9.78 -11.34
N ALA A 65 13.42 10.62 -11.33
CA ALA A 65 13.36 11.82 -10.49
C ALA A 65 13.10 11.50 -8.99
N GLY A 66 12.84 10.23 -8.67
CA GLY A 66 12.50 9.76 -7.33
C GLY A 66 11.00 9.43 -7.21
N LEU A 67 10.68 8.47 -6.34
CA LEU A 67 9.35 7.88 -6.26
C LEU A 67 8.24 8.92 -6.03
N ASN A 68 8.46 9.85 -5.10
CA ASN A 68 7.45 10.86 -4.75
C ASN A 68 7.18 11.84 -5.90
N GLU A 69 8.23 12.26 -6.61
CA GLU A 69 8.09 13.17 -7.76
C GLU A 69 7.41 12.48 -8.95
N GLU A 70 7.76 11.23 -9.23
CA GLU A 70 7.12 10.45 -10.29
C GLU A 70 5.66 10.13 -9.97
N LEU A 71 5.32 9.85 -8.71
CA LEU A 71 3.93 9.69 -8.27
C LEU A 71 3.14 11.00 -8.41
N ALA A 72 3.72 12.14 -8.02
CA ALA A 72 3.09 13.44 -8.18
C ALA A 72 2.81 13.73 -9.67
N ARG A 73 3.80 13.50 -10.55
CA ARG A 73 3.65 13.66 -12.00
C ARG A 73 2.60 12.71 -12.57
N ALA A 74 2.62 11.46 -12.14
CA ALA A 74 1.67 10.43 -12.55
C ALA A 74 0.23 10.80 -12.21
N CYS A 75 0.03 11.32 -11.00
CA CYS A 75 -1.29 11.65 -10.48
C CYS A 75 -1.80 13.02 -10.96
N ALA A 76 -0.93 13.93 -11.41
CA ALA A 76 -1.32 15.24 -11.93
C ALA A 76 -2.28 15.13 -13.13
N ALA A 77 -2.17 14.06 -13.94
CA ALA A 77 -3.04 13.79 -15.07
C ALA A 77 -4.39 13.14 -14.68
N LEU A 78 -4.62 12.90 -13.38
CA LEU A 78 -5.81 12.21 -12.87
C LEU A 78 -6.48 13.04 -11.77
N PRO A 79 -6.82 14.34 -11.99
CA PRO A 79 -7.39 15.17 -10.94
C PRO A 79 -8.69 14.57 -10.40
N ASP A 80 -8.94 14.82 -9.12
CA ASP A 80 -10.19 14.52 -8.43
C ASP A 80 -10.67 13.06 -8.34
N ARG A 81 -9.83 12.10 -8.76
CA ARG A 81 -10.13 10.67 -8.64
C ARG A 81 -9.65 10.07 -7.30
N PRO A 82 -10.38 9.09 -6.73
CA PRO A 82 -9.84 8.21 -5.70
C PRO A 82 -8.55 7.55 -6.21
N LEU A 83 -7.59 7.34 -5.32
CA LEU A 83 -6.26 6.83 -5.65
C LEU A 83 -5.81 5.80 -4.63
N LEU A 84 -5.34 4.65 -5.10
CA LEU A 84 -4.56 3.70 -4.31
C LEU A 84 -3.14 3.66 -4.87
N VAL A 85 -2.17 4.10 -4.06
CA VAL A 85 -0.75 3.85 -4.30
C VAL A 85 -0.36 2.63 -3.50
N ILE A 86 0.20 1.61 -4.15
CA ILE A 86 0.59 0.36 -3.50
C ILE A 86 1.92 -0.14 -4.07
N HIS A 87 2.78 -0.65 -3.19
CA HIS A 87 4.06 -1.25 -3.56
C HIS A 87 3.87 -2.56 -4.35
N ALA A 88 4.78 -2.81 -5.29
CA ALA A 88 4.68 -3.94 -6.24
C ALA A 88 5.38 -5.22 -5.75
N ASP A 89 5.99 -5.19 -4.57
CA ASP A 89 6.80 -6.26 -3.97
C ASP A 89 6.11 -6.88 -2.75
N LEU A 90 4.77 -6.95 -2.78
CA LEU A 90 3.92 -7.55 -1.76
C LEU A 90 3.52 -8.98 -2.18
N PRO A 91 4.35 -10.02 -1.89
CA PRO A 91 4.12 -11.38 -2.38
C PRO A 91 2.88 -12.06 -1.81
N PHE A 92 2.32 -11.52 -0.72
CA PHE A 92 1.17 -12.12 -0.03
C PHE A 92 -0.13 -11.37 -0.23
N LEU A 93 -0.13 -10.27 -0.99
CA LEU A 93 -1.33 -9.46 -1.22
C LEU A 93 -2.48 -10.31 -1.75
N SER A 94 -3.67 -10.16 -1.15
CA SER A 94 -4.91 -10.73 -1.63
C SER A 94 -5.92 -9.65 -2.04
N PRO A 95 -6.97 -9.98 -2.82
CA PRO A 95 -8.05 -9.05 -3.13
C PRO A 95 -8.74 -8.52 -1.87
N GLU A 96 -8.93 -9.36 -0.85
CA GLU A 96 -9.57 -8.98 0.42
C GLU A 96 -8.74 -7.97 1.22
N ASP A 97 -7.42 -7.96 1.06
CA ASP A 97 -6.56 -6.94 1.66
C ASP A 97 -6.76 -5.58 0.97
N VAL A 98 -6.94 -5.59 -0.35
CA VAL A 98 -7.21 -4.39 -1.15
C VAL A 98 -8.60 -3.84 -0.85
N GLU A 99 -9.61 -4.70 -0.74
CA GLU A 99 -10.97 -4.29 -0.36
C GLU A 99 -11.00 -3.62 1.02
N GLU A 100 -10.26 -4.16 1.98
CA GLU A 100 -10.17 -3.60 3.33
C GLU A 100 -9.62 -2.17 3.33
N ILE A 101 -8.47 -1.93 2.67
CA ILE A 101 -7.86 -0.59 2.66
C ILE A 101 -8.73 0.43 1.90
N LEU A 102 -9.44 -0.02 0.86
CA LEU A 102 -10.38 0.85 0.14
C LEU A 102 -11.60 1.19 0.99
N ALA A 103 -12.15 0.23 1.74
CA ALA A 103 -13.29 0.46 2.64
C ALA A 103 -12.92 1.45 3.75
N GLU A 104 -11.77 1.25 4.40
CA GLU A 104 -11.27 2.14 5.45
C GLU A 104 -11.00 3.56 4.92
N ALA A 105 -10.45 3.66 3.70
CA ALA A 105 -10.24 4.95 3.06
C ALA A 105 -11.56 5.63 2.71
N PHE A 106 -12.57 4.88 2.28
CA PHE A 106 -13.90 5.42 1.98
C PHE A 106 -14.54 6.05 3.22
N ASP A 107 -14.42 5.37 4.37
CA ASP A 107 -15.00 5.82 5.63
C ASP A 107 -14.25 7.02 6.25
N THR A 108 -12.91 7.01 6.21
CA THR A 108 -12.07 8.02 6.89
C THR A 108 -11.52 9.10 5.96
N GLY A 109 -11.66 8.92 4.65
CA GLY A 109 -11.07 9.74 3.59
C GLY A 109 -9.67 9.29 3.17
N VAL A 110 -8.87 8.72 4.08
CA VAL A 110 -7.49 8.27 3.84
C VAL A 110 -7.20 7.01 4.66
N ALA A 111 -6.66 5.98 4.03
CA ALA A 111 -6.13 4.81 4.73
C ALA A 111 -4.68 4.55 4.35
N ILE A 112 -3.89 4.11 5.33
CA ILE A 112 -2.47 3.83 5.21
C ILE A 112 -2.23 2.40 5.70
N ALA A 113 -1.60 1.58 4.85
CA ALA A 113 -1.06 0.30 5.28
C ALA A 113 0.46 0.42 5.46
N PRO A 114 0.95 0.33 6.70
CA PRO A 114 2.38 0.41 6.98
C PRO A 114 3.10 -0.87 6.57
N ASP A 115 4.43 -0.80 6.51
CA ASP A 115 5.26 -2.01 6.50
C ASP A 115 5.13 -2.77 7.84
N ARG A 116 5.72 -3.97 7.91
CA ARG A 116 5.71 -4.81 9.11
C ARG A 116 6.45 -4.20 10.32
N HIS A 117 7.34 -3.23 10.07
CA HIS A 117 8.12 -2.58 11.12
C HIS A 117 7.39 -1.33 11.68
N GLY A 118 6.34 -0.87 11.00
CA GLY A 118 5.59 0.32 11.38
C GLY A 118 6.35 1.62 11.10
N GLU A 119 7.32 1.62 10.19
CA GLU A 119 8.13 2.79 9.86
C GLU A 119 7.80 3.33 8.48
N GLY A 120 7.67 2.43 7.50
CA GLY A 120 7.32 2.72 6.12
C GLY A 120 5.83 2.64 5.82
N THR A 121 5.46 3.05 4.61
CA THR A 121 4.13 2.91 4.03
C THR A 121 4.19 2.03 2.79
N ASN A 122 3.51 0.88 2.81
CA ASN A 122 3.41 -0.02 1.67
C ASN A 122 2.20 0.25 0.79
N ALA A 123 1.12 0.80 1.36
CA ALA A 123 -0.03 1.27 0.60
C ALA A 123 -0.65 2.53 1.20
N LEU A 124 -1.13 3.43 0.33
CA LEU A 124 -1.81 4.67 0.66
C LEU A 124 -3.05 4.80 -0.23
N ALA A 125 -4.22 4.80 0.40
CA ALA A 125 -5.50 4.98 -0.26
C ALA A 125 -6.09 6.35 0.08
N LEU A 126 -6.49 7.09 -0.94
CA LEU A 126 -7.14 8.41 -0.86
C LEU A 126 -8.51 8.29 -1.51
N ALA A 127 -9.59 8.35 -0.73
CA ALA A 127 -10.94 8.13 -1.24
C ALA A 127 -11.55 9.35 -1.94
N LYS A 128 -11.00 10.55 -1.73
CA LYS A 128 -11.50 11.78 -2.34
C LYS A 128 -10.42 12.46 -3.17
N GLY A 129 -10.88 13.11 -4.24
CA GLY A 129 -10.12 14.13 -4.96
C GLY A 129 -9.71 15.27 -4.03
N GLY A 130 -8.52 15.18 -3.46
CA GLY A 130 -8.00 16.14 -2.48
C GLY A 130 -6.50 16.31 -2.63
N ALA A 131 -5.89 17.05 -1.70
CA ALA A 131 -4.46 17.31 -1.74
C ALA A 131 -3.66 15.99 -1.68
N ARG A 132 -3.05 15.59 -2.80
CA ARG A 132 -2.19 14.41 -2.90
C ARG A 132 -0.78 14.78 -2.47
N ARG A 133 -0.33 14.23 -1.35
CA ARG A 133 1.02 14.41 -0.82
C ARG A 133 1.70 13.06 -0.69
N PHE A 134 2.90 12.93 -1.26
CA PHE A 134 3.65 11.68 -1.25
C PHE A 134 4.98 11.89 -0.53
N ALA A 135 5.24 11.07 0.48
CA ALA A 135 6.49 11.08 1.25
C ALA A 135 6.98 9.65 1.52
N PHE A 136 6.88 8.78 0.51
CA PHE A 136 7.41 7.42 0.55
C PHE A 136 8.93 7.41 0.74
N GLY A 137 9.42 6.41 1.47
CA GLY A 137 10.81 6.28 1.89
C GLY A 137 10.93 5.97 3.39
N PRO A 138 12.14 6.09 3.96
CA PRO A 138 12.39 5.92 5.40
C PRO A 138 11.50 6.85 6.23
N GLY A 139 10.85 6.31 7.27
CA GLY A 139 9.94 7.06 8.15
C GLY A 139 8.65 7.57 7.48
N SER A 140 8.31 7.04 6.29
CA SER A 140 7.17 7.53 5.50
C SER A 140 5.83 7.43 6.23
N LEU A 141 5.64 6.49 7.15
CA LEU A 141 4.42 6.42 7.95
C LEU A 141 4.21 7.71 8.76
N GLY A 142 5.26 8.19 9.45
CA GLY A 142 5.20 9.40 10.25
C GLY A 142 4.91 10.64 9.40
N HIS A 143 5.52 10.74 8.21
CA HIS A 143 5.25 11.84 7.29
C HIS A 143 3.81 11.82 6.78
N HIS A 144 3.28 10.66 6.37
CA HIS A 144 1.91 10.54 5.90
C HIS A 144 0.89 10.83 7.01
N LEU A 145 1.14 10.38 8.25
CA LEU A 145 0.33 10.74 9.41
C LEU A 145 0.39 12.23 9.74
N GLY A 146 1.52 12.89 9.49
CA GLY A 146 1.63 14.35 9.58
C GLY A 146 0.74 15.09 8.56
N PHE A 147 0.55 14.51 7.36
CA PHE A 147 -0.35 15.06 6.35
C PHE A 147 -1.82 14.73 6.61
N TRP A 148 -2.10 13.54 7.15
CA TRP A 148 -3.44 13.04 7.44
C TRP A 148 -3.51 12.38 8.82
N PRO A 149 -3.62 13.19 9.90
CA PRO A 149 -3.68 12.66 11.27
C PRO A 149 -4.89 11.73 11.52
N GLN A 150 -5.96 11.90 10.73
CA GLN A 150 -7.19 11.11 10.80
C GLN A 150 -7.15 9.81 9.99
N ALA A 151 -6.03 9.51 9.31
CA ALA A 151 -5.95 8.36 8.42
C ALA A 151 -6.19 7.04 9.18
N ALA A 152 -6.99 6.15 8.62
CA ALA A 152 -7.12 4.78 9.12
C ALA A 152 -5.80 4.01 8.90
N ILE A 153 -5.36 3.27 9.91
CA ILE A 153 -4.19 2.39 9.80
C ILE A 153 -4.64 0.96 9.57
N VAL A 154 -4.34 0.42 8.38
CA VAL A 154 -4.77 -0.91 7.95
C VAL A 154 -3.61 -1.89 8.05
N ARG A 155 -3.66 -2.76 9.08
CA ARG A 155 -2.63 -3.79 9.31
C ARG A 155 -3.10 -5.15 8.82
N ARG A 156 -2.73 -5.47 7.59
CA ARG A 156 -3.00 -6.78 6.96
C ARG A 156 -1.69 -7.39 6.51
N ARG A 157 -1.53 -8.69 6.69
CA ARG A 157 -0.29 -9.39 6.32
C ARG A 157 0.09 -9.18 4.85
N GLY A 158 -0.87 -9.25 3.94
CA GLY A 158 -0.60 -9.07 2.52
C GLY A 158 -0.23 -7.64 2.11
N LEU A 159 -0.54 -6.64 2.96
CA LEU A 159 -0.12 -5.25 2.77
C LEU A 159 1.19 -4.93 3.51
N ALA A 160 1.42 -5.54 4.67
CA ALA A 160 2.56 -5.23 5.54
C ALA A 160 3.85 -5.95 5.13
N PHE A 161 3.76 -7.09 4.45
CA PHE A 161 4.93 -7.87 4.05
C PHE A 161 5.41 -7.48 2.65
N ASP A 162 6.43 -6.64 2.59
CA ASP A 162 7.26 -6.42 1.40
C ASP A 162 8.52 -7.30 1.46
N LEU A 163 8.89 -7.90 0.33
CA LEU A 163 10.05 -8.78 0.25
C LEU A 163 11.24 -8.01 -0.30
N ASP A 164 12.19 -7.61 0.54
CA ASP A 164 13.36 -6.82 0.12
C ASP A 164 14.70 -7.40 0.57
N THR A 165 14.74 -8.13 1.69
CA THR A 165 15.94 -8.65 2.32
C THR A 165 16.05 -10.18 2.25
N PRO A 166 17.26 -10.75 2.45
CA PRO A 166 17.46 -12.19 2.57
C PRO A 166 16.53 -12.89 3.55
N ASP A 167 16.25 -12.27 4.70
CA ASP A 167 15.38 -12.82 5.73
C ASP A 167 13.93 -12.88 5.24
N ASP A 168 13.46 -11.85 4.54
CA ASP A 168 12.13 -11.82 3.91
C ASP A 168 11.98 -12.94 2.88
N PHE A 169 13.04 -13.18 2.12
CA PHE A 169 13.06 -14.23 1.12
C PHE A 169 12.96 -15.61 1.77
N ALA A 170 13.69 -15.85 2.87
CA ALA A 170 13.61 -17.11 3.62
C ALA A 170 12.21 -17.31 4.22
N GLU A 171 11.64 -16.28 4.83
CA GLU A 171 10.28 -16.33 5.39
C GLU A 171 9.24 -16.58 4.28
N ALA A 172 9.37 -15.91 3.15
CA ALA A 172 8.47 -16.07 2.02
C ALA A 172 8.47 -17.51 1.49
N ARG A 173 9.65 -18.12 1.37
CA ARG A 173 9.81 -19.52 0.98
C ARG A 173 9.19 -20.48 1.99
N HIS A 174 9.37 -20.23 3.28
CA HIS A 174 8.78 -21.06 4.33
C HIS A 174 7.25 -21.05 4.23
N CYS A 175 6.66 -19.88 4.03
CA CYS A 175 5.21 -19.74 3.90
C CYS A 175 4.66 -20.39 2.62
N ALA A 176 5.38 -20.27 1.50
CA ALA A 176 5.00 -20.94 0.25
C ALA A 176 5.03 -22.47 0.41
N SER A 177 6.05 -23.01 1.10
CA SER A 177 6.14 -24.45 1.37
C SER A 177 5.04 -24.95 2.31
N ALA A 178 4.65 -24.15 3.31
CA ALA A 178 3.53 -24.46 4.21
C ALA A 178 2.19 -24.54 3.47
N LEU A 179 1.95 -23.64 2.51
CA LEU A 179 0.75 -23.64 1.66
C LEU A 179 0.67 -24.88 0.75
N VAL A 180 1.80 -25.30 0.16
CA VAL A 180 1.86 -26.51 -0.68
C VAL A 180 1.70 -27.79 0.14
N SER A 181 2.18 -27.80 1.39
CA SER A 181 2.10 -28.96 2.28
C SER A 181 0.79 -29.07 3.08
N GLY A 182 -0.18 -28.18 2.85
CA GLY A 182 -1.48 -28.19 3.53
C GLY A 182 -1.42 -27.86 5.03
N ARG A 183 -0.25 -27.50 5.57
CA ARG A 183 -0.11 -27.08 6.97
C ARG A 183 -0.40 -25.59 7.04
N ARG A 184 -1.52 -25.21 7.67
CA ARG A 184 -1.79 -23.80 8.02
C ARG A 184 -0.61 -23.30 8.85
N SER A 185 0.23 -22.45 8.26
CA SER A 185 1.27 -21.75 9.01
C SER A 185 0.56 -20.94 10.09
N GLY A 186 0.89 -21.22 11.36
CA GLY A 186 0.24 -20.63 12.52
C GLY A 186 0.22 -19.12 12.40
N ALA A 187 -0.90 -18.51 12.79
CA ALA A 187 -1.03 -17.07 12.87
C ALA A 187 0.07 -16.53 13.80
N LEU A 188 1.10 -15.91 13.21
CA LEU A 188 1.98 -15.02 13.96
C LEU A 188 1.15 -13.83 14.45
N PRO A 189 1.44 -13.28 15.64
CA PRO A 189 0.53 -12.38 16.32
C PRO A 189 0.62 -11.00 15.65
N PHE A 190 -0.21 -10.77 14.63
CA PHE A 190 -0.58 -9.40 14.27
C PHE A 190 -1.51 -8.92 15.38
N GLY A 191 -0.97 -8.05 16.24
CA GLY A 191 -1.66 -7.46 17.38
C GLY A 191 -3.02 -6.90 17.00
N ARG A 192 -4.00 -7.11 17.88
CA ARG A 192 -5.37 -6.65 17.71
C ARG A 192 -5.37 -5.15 17.40
N CYS A 193 -6.22 -4.79 16.45
CA CYS A 193 -6.54 -3.42 16.10
C CYS A 193 -7.02 -2.66 17.35
N ASP A 194 -6.22 -1.73 17.85
CA ASP A 194 -6.72 -0.69 18.75
C ASP A 194 -7.60 0.23 17.89
N ARG A 195 -8.92 0.08 18.06
CA ARG A 195 -9.91 0.98 17.45
C ARG A 195 -9.56 2.42 17.84
N PRO A 196 -9.57 3.39 16.92
CA PRO A 196 -9.54 4.78 17.32
C PRO A 196 -10.77 5.07 18.18
N VAL A 197 -10.51 5.58 19.39
CA VAL A 197 -11.54 6.09 20.30
C VAL A 197 -12.28 7.18 19.55
N ARG A 198 -13.56 6.93 19.23
CA ARG A 198 -14.46 7.94 18.67
C ARG A 198 -14.52 9.10 19.67
N ALA A 199 -14.05 10.28 19.26
CA ALA A 199 -14.36 11.50 19.98
C ALA A 199 -15.88 11.74 19.86
N ASP A 200 -16.60 11.47 20.95
CA ASP A 200 -18.02 11.79 21.10
C ASP A 200 -18.16 13.31 21.18
N HIS A 201 -18.36 13.97 20.04
CA HIS A 201 -18.84 15.35 20.02
C HIS A 201 -20.38 15.35 20.11
N ARG A 202 -20.89 14.93 21.28
CA ARG A 202 -22.26 15.24 21.70
C ARG A 202 -22.31 16.57 22.42
N GLY A 203 -22.76 17.57 21.68
CA GLY A 203 -23.80 18.52 22.07
C GLY A 203 -23.69 19.21 23.44
N ARG A 204 -23.33 20.50 23.40
CA ARG A 204 -23.86 21.50 24.34
C ARG A 204 -24.56 22.60 23.57
N HIS A 205 -25.76 22.31 23.08
CA HIS A 205 -26.80 23.31 22.88
C HIS A 205 -27.66 23.35 24.15
N LYS A 206 -27.53 24.43 24.91
CA LYS A 206 -28.48 24.98 25.89
C LYS A 206 -28.22 26.48 25.82
N GLY A 207 -29.17 27.37 25.61
CA GLY A 207 -30.60 27.31 25.42
C GLY A 207 -31.06 28.77 25.35
N GLU A 208 -31.93 29.04 24.39
CA GLU A 208 -33.11 29.92 24.41
C GLU A 208 -33.10 31.31 25.08
N GLU A 209 -33.64 32.21 24.26
CA GLU A 209 -34.13 33.58 24.44
C GLU A 209 -35.08 33.81 25.64
N GLY A 210 -35.02 35.04 26.17
CA GLY A 210 -36.19 35.91 26.23
C GLY A 210 -36.79 36.28 27.60
N LYS A 211 -36.63 37.54 28.03
CA LYS A 211 -37.74 38.49 28.35
C LYS A 211 -37.24 39.82 28.97
N ARG A 212 -37.71 40.92 28.35
CA ARG A 212 -38.13 42.23 28.91
C ARG A 212 -37.67 42.60 30.34
N VAL A 213 -37.03 43.77 30.49
CA VAL A 213 -37.64 45.09 30.79
C VAL A 213 -36.73 46.16 30.18
#